data_AF-A0A2K8UC93-F1
#
_entry.id   AF-A0A2K8UC93-F1
#
_cell.length_a   1.000
_cell.length_b   1.000
_cell.length_c   1.000
_cell.angle_alpha   90.00
_cell.angle_beta   90.00
_cell.angle_gamma   90.00
#
_symmetry.space_group_name_H-M   'P 1'
#
loop_
_entity.id
_entity.type
_entity.pdbx_description
1 polymer ?
#
loop_
_entity_poly.entity_id
_entity_poly.type
_entity_poly.pdbx_seq_one_letter_code
_entity_poly.pdbx_strand_id
1 'polypeptide(L)'
;MRYAKPHTSLQKQIELLTNRAMVIADSASALNDLSHIGYYRLRGYWIPFETTDATGSDHRFLAGTTFEQVLNLYTFDRALRLLVNDAIKRIEISVRNQWVDVLADAHGPHAYLDSSLFSSHRQYGRSLCAHHARLWNREVTVTMQLPRTKPASLIPSLDPGPDANQAPRRIYNTLVMLAYFMDCINPGHDWRERLFALLERHQVDVRQMGFPEDYTERAIWRS
;
A
#
# COMPACT_ATOMS: atom_id res chain seq x y z
N MET A 1 -3.27 27.98 13.63
CA MET A 1 -4.45 27.64 14.44
C MET A 1 -4.00 26.81 15.65
N ARG A 2 -4.31 27.24 16.89
CA ARG A 2 -4.07 26.40 18.08
C ARG A 2 -5.12 25.28 18.08
N TYR A 3 -4.68 24.03 17.98
CA TYR A 3 -5.56 22.87 18.04
C TYR A 3 -6.09 22.74 19.48
N ALA A 4 -7.35 23.12 19.71
CA ALA A 4 -7.95 23.27 21.04
C ALA A 4 -8.82 22.08 21.49
N LYS A 5 -8.81 20.97 20.75
CA LYS A 5 -9.60 19.78 21.15
C LYS A 5 -8.93 19.08 22.33
N PRO A 6 -9.63 18.85 23.45
CA PRO A 6 -9.08 18.16 24.60
C PRO A 6 -8.71 16.71 24.24
N HIS A 7 -7.62 16.21 24.84
CA HIS A 7 -7.26 14.80 24.76
C HIS A 7 -8.43 13.94 25.26
N THR A 8 -8.96 13.09 24.38
CA THR A 8 -10.02 12.15 24.73
C THR A 8 -9.37 10.87 25.22
N SER A 9 -9.71 10.42 26.44
CA SER A 9 -9.19 9.16 26.99
C SER A 9 -9.56 7.97 26.11
N LEU A 10 -8.78 6.89 26.16
CA LEU A 10 -9.05 5.66 25.40
C LEU A 10 -10.45 5.11 25.67
N GLN A 11 -10.90 5.17 26.94
CA GLN A 11 -12.26 4.77 27.32
C GLN A 11 -13.33 5.58 26.58
N LYS A 12 -13.18 6.91 26.54
CA LYS A 12 -14.09 7.80 25.81
C LYS A 12 -14.06 7.57 24.30
N GLN A 13 -12.92 7.13 23.76
CA GLN A 13 -12.83 6.76 22.34
C GLN A 13 -13.62 5.48 22.05
N ILE A 14 -13.54 4.45 22.91
CA ILE A 14 -14.36 3.23 22.82
C ILE A 14 -15.85 3.56 22.94
N GLU A 15 -16.23 4.38 23.92
CA GLU A 15 -17.61 4.86 24.10
C GLU A 15 -18.09 5.60 22.84
N LEU A 16 -17.26 6.47 22.26
CA LEU A 16 -17.59 7.20 21.04
C LEU A 16 -17.83 6.25 19.85
N LEU A 17 -16.98 5.24 19.66
CA LEU A 17 -17.14 4.26 18.59
C LEU A 17 -18.43 3.45 18.78
N THR A 18 -18.70 3.02 20.00
CA THR A 18 -19.93 2.29 20.36
C THR A 18 -21.18 3.15 20.13
N ASN A 19 -21.16 4.42 20.55
CA ASN A 19 -22.25 5.37 20.34
C ASN A 19 -22.52 5.64 18.84
N ARG A 20 -21.49 5.52 18.00
CA ARG A 20 -21.60 5.60 16.54
C ARG A 20 -22.07 4.31 15.89
N ALA A 21 -22.50 3.32 16.68
CA ALA A 21 -22.98 2.00 16.25
C ALA A 21 -21.89 1.03 15.74
N MET A 22 -20.61 1.24 16.10
CA MET A 22 -19.60 0.19 15.92
C MET A 22 -19.81 -0.91 16.96
N VAL A 23 -19.86 -2.16 16.50
CA VAL A 23 -19.92 -3.33 17.38
C VAL A 23 -18.52 -3.62 17.91
N ILE A 24 -18.39 -3.65 19.24
CA ILE A 24 -17.15 -4.00 19.94
C ILE A 24 -17.48 -5.18 20.86
N ALA A 25 -16.99 -6.37 20.53
CA ALA A 25 -17.29 -7.58 21.30
C ALA A 25 -16.53 -7.63 22.63
N ASP A 26 -15.25 -7.23 22.60
CA ASP A 26 -14.38 -7.13 23.79
C ASP A 26 -13.75 -5.74 23.89
N SER A 27 -14.33 -4.93 24.78
CA SER A 27 -13.85 -3.57 25.07
C SER A 27 -12.44 -3.54 25.64
N ALA A 28 -12.00 -4.57 26.38
CA ALA A 28 -10.65 -4.61 26.95
C ALA A 28 -9.60 -4.85 25.86
N SER A 29 -9.85 -5.81 24.96
CA SER A 29 -8.98 -6.03 23.78
C SER A 29 -8.95 -4.80 22.88
N ALA A 30 -10.11 -4.21 22.56
CA ALA A 30 -10.18 -3.03 21.71
C ALA A 30 -9.43 -1.82 22.31
N LEU A 31 -9.47 -1.67 23.64
CA LEU A 31 -8.70 -0.63 24.34
C LEU A 31 -7.20 -0.88 24.24
N ASN A 32 -6.76 -2.13 24.41
CA ASN A 32 -5.35 -2.51 24.23
C ASN A 32 -4.88 -2.20 22.79
N ASP A 33 -5.66 -2.58 21.78
CA ASP A 33 -5.36 -2.30 20.37
C ASP A 33 -5.30 -0.80 20.09
N LEU A 34 -6.27 -0.01 20.58
CA LEU A 34 -6.27 1.44 20.44
C LEU A 34 -5.07 2.09 21.12
N SER A 35 -4.61 1.57 22.26
CA SER A 35 -3.45 2.10 22.98
C SER A 35 -2.14 1.97 22.18
N HIS A 36 -2.00 0.90 21.39
CA HIS A 36 -0.80 0.61 20.62
C HIS A 36 -0.87 1.12 19.17
N ILE A 37 -2.03 1.06 18.52
CA ILE A 37 -2.20 1.46 17.12
C ILE A 37 -2.57 2.94 17.01
N GLY A 38 -3.41 3.42 17.92
CA GLY A 38 -3.91 4.79 17.96
C GLY A 38 -5.19 5.01 17.15
N TYR A 39 -6.14 5.73 17.74
CA TYR A 39 -7.45 6.06 17.15
C TYR A 39 -7.37 6.68 15.76
N TYR A 40 -6.54 7.71 15.57
CA TYR A 40 -6.44 8.40 14.28
C TYR A 40 -5.83 7.52 13.18
N ARG A 41 -5.00 6.53 13.55
CA ARG A 41 -4.47 5.56 12.60
C ARG A 41 -5.56 4.59 12.18
N LEU A 42 -6.32 4.03 13.12
CA LEU A 42 -7.46 3.16 12.82
C LEU A 42 -8.60 3.88 12.09
N ARG A 43 -8.76 5.19 12.31
CA ARG A 43 -9.74 6.02 11.59
C ARG A 43 -9.65 5.90 10.09
N GLY A 44 -8.44 5.78 9.56
CA GLY A 44 -8.28 5.56 8.13
C GLY A 44 -9.07 4.35 7.61
N TYR A 45 -9.12 3.27 8.38
CA TYR A 45 -9.62 1.97 7.95
C TYR A 45 -11.12 1.80 8.18
N TRP A 46 -11.73 2.59 9.07
CA TRP A 46 -13.18 2.53 9.28
C TRP A 46 -13.98 3.58 8.49
N ILE A 47 -13.34 4.56 7.84
CA ILE A 47 -14.03 5.55 6.97
C ILE A 47 -14.96 4.89 5.94
N PRO A 48 -14.56 3.78 5.26
CA PRO A 48 -15.44 3.11 4.30
C PRO A 48 -16.70 2.48 4.91
N PHE A 49 -16.74 2.36 6.24
CA PHE A 49 -17.88 1.86 7.00
C PHE A 49 -18.72 2.98 7.61
N GLU A 50 -18.34 4.25 7.44
CA GLU A 50 -19.14 5.39 7.90
C GLU A 50 -20.29 5.66 6.92
N THR A 51 -21.49 5.92 7.46
CA THR A 51 -22.61 6.45 6.68
C THR A 51 -22.40 7.94 6.43
N THR A 52 -22.77 8.41 5.25
CA THR A 52 -22.89 9.84 4.96
C THR A 52 -24.36 10.21 4.95
N ASP A 53 -24.86 10.74 6.06
CA ASP A 53 -26.17 11.38 6.11
C ASP A 53 -26.14 12.70 5.33
N ALA A 54 -27.30 13.13 4.81
CA ALA A 54 -27.46 14.31 3.95
C ALA A 54 -26.98 15.64 4.58
N THR A 55 -26.71 15.65 5.90
CA THR A 55 -26.19 16.80 6.65
C THR A 55 -24.68 16.73 6.94
N GLY A 56 -24.03 15.59 6.64
CA GLY A 56 -22.59 15.37 6.81
C GLY A 56 -22.07 15.39 8.26
N SER A 57 -22.96 15.32 9.25
CA SER A 57 -22.61 15.53 10.66
C SER A 57 -22.56 14.27 11.52
N ASP A 58 -23.33 13.22 11.19
CA ASP A 58 -23.38 12.02 12.03
C ASP A 58 -22.46 10.93 11.45
N HIS A 59 -21.27 10.80 12.03
CA HIS A 59 -20.31 9.75 11.65
C HIS A 59 -20.74 8.39 12.19
N ARG A 60 -21.94 7.92 11.85
CA ARG A 60 -22.44 6.60 12.26
C ARG A 60 -21.84 5.53 11.35
N PHE A 61 -21.72 4.32 11.88
CA PHE A 61 -21.24 3.17 11.12
C PHE A 61 -22.40 2.41 10.47
N LEU A 62 -22.14 1.78 9.33
CA LEU A 62 -23.05 0.83 8.69
C LEU A 62 -23.41 -0.27 9.70
N ALA A 63 -24.67 -0.70 9.68
CA ALA A 63 -25.16 -1.74 10.58
C ALA A 63 -24.31 -3.02 10.45
N GLY A 64 -23.86 -3.56 11.59
CA GLY A 64 -23.01 -4.75 11.64
C GLY A 64 -21.51 -4.48 11.47
N THR A 65 -21.08 -3.23 11.34
CA THR A 65 -19.64 -2.89 11.34
C THR A 65 -19.03 -3.23 12.69
N THR A 66 -18.01 -4.09 12.70
CA THR A 66 -17.30 -4.48 13.92
C THR A 66 -15.89 -3.89 13.99
N PHE A 67 -15.37 -3.71 15.20
CA PHE A 67 -13.99 -3.26 15.41
C PHE A 67 -12.97 -4.23 14.80
N GLU A 68 -13.26 -5.53 14.85
CA GLU A 68 -12.41 -6.59 14.29
C GLU A 68 -12.30 -6.48 12.77
N GLN A 69 -13.35 -6.07 12.06
CA GLN A 69 -13.29 -5.82 10.62
C GLN A 69 -12.31 -4.67 10.29
N VAL A 70 -12.33 -3.60 11.10
CA VAL A 70 -11.38 -2.49 10.96
C VAL A 70 -9.96 -2.96 11.25
N LEU A 71 -9.78 -3.70 12.34
CA LEU A 71 -8.47 -4.20 12.75
C LEU A 71 -7.90 -5.18 11.71
N ASN A 72 -8.76 -6.00 11.10
CA ASN A 72 -8.39 -6.89 10.01
C ASN A 72 -7.86 -6.11 8.80
N LEU A 73 -8.53 -5.02 8.39
CA LEU A 73 -8.06 -4.15 7.31
C LEU A 73 -6.74 -3.44 7.63
N TYR A 74 -6.58 -2.98 8.88
CA TYR A 74 -5.31 -2.42 9.35
C TYR A 74 -4.17 -3.45 9.25
N THR A 75 -4.45 -4.67 9.70
CA THR A 75 -3.48 -5.78 9.73
C THR A 75 -3.09 -6.20 8.32
N PHE A 76 -4.07 -6.32 7.43
CA PHE A 76 -3.88 -6.53 6.00
C PHE A 76 -2.97 -5.47 5.39
N ASP A 77 -3.30 -4.19 5.56
CA ASP A 77 -2.53 -3.09 4.97
C ASP A 77 -1.10 -3.01 5.52
N ARG A 78 -0.89 -3.40 6.79
CA ARG A 78 0.45 -3.57 7.36
C ARG A 78 1.22 -4.70 6.68
N ALA A 79 0.61 -5.86 6.48
CA ALA A 79 1.25 -6.97 5.79
C ALA A 79 1.53 -6.64 4.31
N LEU A 80 0.59 -5.97 3.63
CA LEU A 80 0.74 -5.52 2.25
C LEU A 80 1.94 -4.57 2.11
N ARG A 81 2.08 -3.58 3.01
CA ARG A 81 3.25 -2.69 3.04
C ARG A 81 4.57 -3.46 3.17
N LEU A 82 4.61 -4.49 4.02
CA LEU A 82 5.81 -5.30 4.18
C LEU A 82 6.14 -6.07 2.89
N LEU A 83 5.12 -6.65 2.26
CA LEU A 83 5.26 -7.40 1.01
C LEU A 83 5.70 -6.50 -0.16
N VAL A 84 5.15 -5.30 -0.27
CA VAL A 84 5.55 -4.29 -1.26
C VAL A 84 6.99 -3.84 -1.01
N ASN A 85 7.37 -3.57 0.24
CA ASN A 85 8.73 -3.17 0.59
C ASN A 85 9.75 -4.30 0.34
N ASP A 86 9.38 -5.57 0.52
CA ASP A 86 10.22 -6.72 0.17
C ASP A 86 10.56 -6.72 -1.33
N ALA A 87 9.55 -6.57 -2.20
CA ALA A 87 9.77 -6.48 -3.65
C ALA A 87 10.62 -5.27 -4.04
N ILE A 88 10.30 -4.07 -3.52
CA ILE A 88 11.07 -2.85 -3.82
C ILE A 88 12.55 -3.02 -3.45
N LYS A 89 12.84 -3.61 -2.28
CA LYS A 89 14.22 -3.85 -1.85
C LYS A 89 14.96 -4.81 -2.78
N ARG A 90 14.33 -5.91 -3.19
CA ARG A 90 14.94 -6.87 -4.13
C ARG A 90 15.26 -6.20 -5.48
N ILE A 91 14.34 -5.38 -5.97
CA ILE A 91 14.51 -4.61 -7.20
C ILE A 91 15.66 -3.59 -7.05
N GLU A 92 15.67 -2.81 -5.96
CA GLU A 92 16.72 -1.83 -5.69
C GLU A 92 18.12 -2.47 -5.69
N ILE A 93 18.27 -3.61 -5.01
CA ILE A 93 19.56 -4.32 -4.94
C ILE A 93 19.96 -4.86 -6.32
N SER A 94 19.03 -5.41 -7.11
CA SER A 94 19.34 -5.88 -8.46
C SER A 94 19.81 -4.73 -9.38
N VAL A 95 19.09 -3.60 -9.39
CA VAL A 95 19.47 -2.42 -10.18
C VAL A 95 20.82 -1.87 -9.76
N ARG A 96 21.05 -1.76 -8.45
CA ARG A 96 22.33 -1.30 -7.89
C ARG A 96 23.49 -2.21 -8.32
N ASN A 97 23.32 -3.53 -8.25
CA ASN A 97 24.36 -4.46 -8.68
C ASN A 97 24.67 -4.31 -10.17
N GLN A 98 23.66 -4.20 -11.03
CA GLN A 98 23.86 -3.96 -12.47
C GLN A 98 24.59 -2.64 -12.74
N TRP A 99 24.28 -1.58 -12.00
CA TRP A 99 25.00 -0.31 -12.11
C TRP A 99 26.46 -0.42 -11.66
N VAL A 100 26.71 -1.11 -10.55
CA VAL A 100 28.08 -1.34 -10.05
C VAL A 100 28.90 -2.15 -11.07
N ASP A 101 28.30 -3.16 -11.69
CA ASP A 101 28.95 -3.99 -12.71
C ASP A 101 29.36 -3.16 -13.93
N VAL A 102 28.44 -2.36 -14.48
CA VAL A 102 28.72 -1.45 -15.60
C VAL A 102 29.76 -0.39 -15.24
N LEU A 103 29.70 0.19 -14.03
CA LEU A 103 30.69 1.15 -13.56
C LEU A 103 32.07 0.50 -13.36
N ALA A 104 32.12 -0.72 -12.87
CA ALA A 104 33.35 -1.45 -12.65
C ALA A 104 34.05 -1.80 -13.97
N ASP A 105 33.29 -2.18 -14.98
CA ASP A 105 33.79 -2.43 -16.34
C ASP A 105 34.39 -1.15 -16.96
N ALA A 106 33.72 0.00 -16.78
CA ALA A 106 34.13 1.27 -17.38
C ALA A 106 35.27 1.99 -16.62
N HIS A 107 35.30 1.91 -15.29
CA HIS A 107 36.15 2.76 -14.44
C HIS A 107 36.94 1.97 -13.38
N GLY A 108 36.94 0.64 -13.44
CA GLY A 108 37.66 -0.26 -12.55
C GLY A 108 36.88 -0.68 -11.30
N PRO A 109 37.34 -1.71 -10.56
CA PRO A 109 36.56 -2.42 -9.53
C PRO A 109 36.11 -1.56 -8.35
N HIS A 110 36.66 -0.37 -8.17
CA HIS A 110 36.32 0.57 -7.10
C HIS A 110 35.61 1.84 -7.61
N ALA A 111 35.14 1.87 -8.86
CA ALA A 111 34.43 3.00 -9.45
C ALA A 111 33.26 3.51 -8.61
N TYR A 112 32.55 2.61 -7.91
CA TYR A 112 31.44 2.96 -7.03
C TYR A 112 31.85 3.79 -5.79
N LEU A 113 33.15 3.85 -5.47
CA LEU A 113 33.71 4.70 -4.40
C LEU A 113 34.11 6.10 -4.90
N ASP A 114 34.22 6.30 -6.22
CA ASP A 114 34.60 7.58 -6.79
C ASP A 114 33.38 8.51 -6.88
N SER A 115 33.28 9.41 -5.90
CA SER A 115 32.19 10.40 -5.83
C SER A 115 32.11 11.35 -7.03
N SER A 116 33.18 11.49 -7.83
CA SER A 116 33.19 12.33 -9.03
C SER A 116 32.39 11.73 -10.19
N LEU A 117 32.14 10.42 -10.17
CA LEU A 117 31.32 9.71 -11.16
C LEU A 117 29.82 9.84 -10.92
N PHE A 118 29.40 10.52 -9.83
CA PHE A 118 28.00 10.63 -9.43
C PHE A 118 27.54 12.09 -9.36
N SER A 119 26.36 12.38 -9.91
CA SER A 119 25.83 13.75 -10.04
C SER A 119 25.30 14.37 -8.73
N SER A 120 25.11 13.59 -7.65
CA SER A 120 24.97 14.13 -6.28
C SER A 120 25.05 13.07 -5.16
N HIS A 121 25.70 13.40 -4.04
CA HIS A 121 25.83 12.58 -2.81
C HIS A 121 24.50 12.38 -2.04
N ARG A 122 23.39 13.03 -2.43
CA ARG A 122 22.20 13.22 -1.55
C ARG A 122 20.98 12.34 -1.83
N GLN A 123 21.15 11.19 -2.49
CA GLN A 123 20.04 10.25 -2.73
C GLN A 123 20.30 8.81 -2.27
N TYR A 124 21.31 8.61 -1.41
CA TYR A 124 21.64 7.28 -0.89
C TYR A 124 20.83 6.86 0.37
N GLY A 125 20.17 7.81 1.05
CA GLY A 125 19.70 7.59 2.43
C GLY A 125 18.26 7.98 2.74
N ARG A 126 17.34 7.99 1.77
CA ARG A 126 15.93 8.34 2.03
C ARG A 126 14.96 7.36 1.40
N SER A 127 14.73 6.22 2.07
CA SER A 127 13.42 5.57 2.01
C SER A 127 13.12 4.56 3.13
N LEU A 128 13.67 4.70 4.35
CA LEU A 128 13.24 3.84 5.47
C LEU A 128 12.18 4.48 6.39
N CYS A 129 12.07 5.81 6.45
CA CYS A 129 11.17 6.48 7.40
C CYS A 129 9.83 6.97 6.80
N ALA A 130 9.61 6.87 5.48
CA ALA A 130 8.42 7.43 4.84
C ALA A 130 7.19 6.49 4.78
N HIS A 131 7.32 5.22 5.20
CA HIS A 131 6.41 4.13 4.82
C HIS A 131 5.33 3.76 5.86
N HIS A 132 4.81 4.72 6.60
CA HIS A 132 3.59 4.51 7.41
C HIS A 132 2.29 4.88 6.69
N ALA A 133 2.38 5.30 5.43
CA ALA A 133 1.21 5.64 4.62
C ALA A 133 0.38 4.38 4.33
N ARG A 134 -0.96 4.53 4.34
CA ARG A 134 -1.89 3.47 3.94
C ARG A 134 -1.74 3.17 2.45
N LEU A 135 -1.74 1.90 2.08
CA LEU A 135 -1.72 1.46 0.70
C LEU A 135 -3.14 1.08 0.25
N TRP A 136 -3.88 0.40 1.12
CA TRP A 136 -5.27 0.05 0.91
C TRP A 136 -6.15 1.28 0.78
N ASN A 137 -6.96 1.32 -0.29
CA ASN A 137 -7.94 2.36 -0.62
C ASN A 137 -7.40 3.80 -0.58
N ARG A 138 -6.09 4.00 -0.80
CA ARG A 138 -5.47 5.32 -0.91
C ARG A 138 -5.31 5.71 -2.38
N GLU A 139 -5.62 6.97 -2.69
CA GLU A 139 -5.17 7.59 -3.92
C GLU A 139 -3.73 8.09 -3.77
N VAL A 140 -2.84 7.62 -4.63
CA VAL A 140 -1.44 8.05 -4.66
C VAL A 140 -1.36 9.45 -5.24
N THR A 141 -0.67 10.35 -4.53
CA THR A 141 -0.54 11.76 -4.89
C THR A 141 0.27 11.96 -6.17
N VAL A 142 1.27 11.11 -6.40
CA VAL A 142 2.05 11.06 -7.64
C VAL A 142 1.51 9.94 -8.51
N THR A 143 0.95 10.29 -9.66
CA THR A 143 0.40 9.31 -10.61
C THR A 143 1.50 8.70 -11.45
N MET A 144 1.51 7.37 -11.54
CA MET A 144 2.42 6.66 -12.43
C MET A 144 2.07 6.96 -13.89
N GLN A 145 3.09 7.23 -14.71
CA GLN A 145 2.94 7.25 -16.15
C GLN A 145 2.99 5.81 -16.65
N LEU A 146 1.90 5.33 -17.25
CA LEU A 146 1.82 3.95 -17.74
C LEU A 146 2.68 3.77 -18.99
N PRO A 147 3.48 2.69 -19.07
CA PRO A 147 4.15 2.31 -20.30
C PRO A 147 3.14 2.11 -21.44
N ARG A 148 3.33 2.82 -22.57
CA ARG A 148 2.41 2.76 -23.72
C ARG A 148 2.84 1.80 -24.82
N THR A 149 4.14 1.48 -24.91
CA THR A 149 4.71 0.78 -26.08
C THR A 149 5.58 -0.42 -25.72
N LYS A 150 6.32 -0.38 -24.60
CA LYS A 150 7.15 -1.49 -24.12
C LYS A 150 7.08 -1.59 -22.60
N PRO A 151 7.17 -2.81 -22.02
CA PRO A 151 7.24 -4.11 -22.69
C PRO A 151 5.87 -4.58 -23.16
N ALA A 152 5.77 -5.14 -24.37
CA ALA A 152 4.49 -5.54 -24.98
C ALA A 152 3.74 -6.62 -24.16
N SER A 153 4.48 -7.48 -23.44
CA SER A 153 3.91 -8.48 -22.54
C SER A 153 3.23 -7.90 -21.31
N LEU A 154 3.64 -6.70 -20.86
CA LEU A 154 3.13 -6.08 -19.64
C LEU A 154 1.90 -5.21 -19.89
N ILE A 155 1.83 -4.56 -21.05
CA ILE A 155 0.79 -3.57 -21.38
C ILE A 155 -0.64 -4.12 -21.17
N PRO A 156 -1.00 -5.34 -21.62
CA PRO A 156 -2.34 -5.89 -21.40
C PRO A 156 -2.70 -6.10 -19.93
N SER A 157 -1.70 -6.13 -19.04
CA SER A 157 -1.92 -6.35 -17.61
C SER A 157 -2.14 -5.05 -16.83
N LEU A 158 -1.82 -3.89 -17.41
CA LEU A 158 -2.05 -2.59 -16.79
C LEU A 158 -3.52 -2.16 -16.95
N ASP A 159 -4.04 -1.42 -15.98
CA ASP A 159 -5.37 -0.81 -16.08
C ASP A 159 -5.23 0.70 -16.32
N PRO A 160 -5.50 1.20 -17.54
CA PRO A 160 -5.46 2.63 -17.84
C PRO A 160 -6.62 3.40 -17.18
N GLY A 161 -7.62 2.70 -16.63
CA GLY A 161 -8.82 3.32 -16.07
C GLY A 161 -9.72 3.95 -17.14
N PRO A 162 -10.76 4.67 -16.71
CA PRO A 162 -11.74 5.28 -17.61
C PRO A 162 -11.20 6.50 -18.38
N ASP A 163 -10.12 7.15 -17.89
CA ASP A 163 -9.47 8.28 -18.55
C ASP A 163 -8.08 7.87 -19.07
N ALA A 164 -7.96 7.75 -20.40
CA ALA A 164 -6.71 7.41 -21.06
C ALA A 164 -5.55 8.41 -20.82
N ASN A 165 -5.86 9.63 -20.36
CA ASN A 165 -4.86 10.64 -20.03
C ASN A 165 -4.46 10.64 -18.55
N GLN A 166 -5.18 9.91 -17.69
CA GLN A 166 -4.90 9.83 -16.28
C GLN A 166 -5.13 8.42 -15.73
N ALA A 167 -4.03 7.70 -15.56
CA ALA A 167 -4.04 6.39 -14.94
C ALA A 167 -4.68 6.44 -13.52
N PRO A 168 -5.38 5.37 -13.10
CA PRO A 168 -5.96 5.28 -11.77
C PRO A 168 -4.93 5.56 -10.70
N ARG A 169 -5.30 6.36 -9.70
CA ARG A 169 -4.45 6.67 -8.53
C ARG A 169 -4.37 5.51 -7.53
N ARG A 170 -4.80 4.31 -7.91
CA ARG A 170 -4.89 3.13 -7.05
C ARG A 170 -3.64 2.28 -7.17
N ILE A 171 -3.39 1.41 -6.18
CA ILE A 171 -2.14 0.67 -6.07
C ILE A 171 -1.99 -0.46 -7.09
N TYR A 172 -3.07 -0.89 -7.75
CA TYR A 172 -3.07 -2.01 -8.71
C TYR A 172 -1.93 -1.94 -9.73
N ASN A 173 -1.79 -0.82 -10.46
CA ASN A 173 -0.74 -0.69 -11.46
C ASN A 173 0.67 -0.72 -10.86
N THR A 174 0.84 -0.27 -9.63
CA THR A 174 2.11 -0.45 -8.90
C THR A 174 2.38 -1.92 -8.61
N LEU A 175 1.38 -2.70 -8.20
CA LEU A 175 1.52 -4.14 -7.97
C LEU A 175 1.85 -4.90 -9.26
N VAL A 176 1.24 -4.53 -10.39
CA VAL A 176 1.56 -5.07 -11.72
C VAL A 176 3.02 -4.80 -12.09
N MET A 177 3.51 -3.57 -11.88
CA MET A 177 4.92 -3.23 -12.13
C MET A 177 5.87 -4.00 -11.21
N LEU A 178 5.52 -4.17 -9.94
CA LEU A 178 6.34 -4.94 -9.00
C LEU A 178 6.40 -6.41 -9.41
N ALA A 179 5.29 -7.03 -9.80
CA ALA A 179 5.26 -8.39 -10.33
C ALA A 179 6.18 -8.53 -11.55
N TYR A 180 6.08 -7.60 -12.51
CA TYR A 180 6.91 -7.61 -13.71
C TYR A 180 8.40 -7.44 -13.40
N PHE A 181 8.77 -6.53 -12.49
CA PHE A 181 10.18 -6.40 -12.12
C PHE A 181 10.68 -7.62 -11.35
N MET A 182 9.83 -8.21 -10.52
CA MET A 182 10.14 -9.46 -9.82
C MET A 182 10.41 -10.59 -10.83
N ASP A 183 9.63 -10.71 -11.92
CA ASP A 183 9.91 -11.64 -13.03
C ASP A 183 11.29 -11.43 -13.64
N CYS A 184 11.65 -10.17 -13.91
CA CYS A 184 12.93 -9.85 -14.52
C CYS A 184 14.13 -10.19 -13.62
N ILE A 185 13.98 -10.06 -12.30
CA ILE A 185 15.10 -10.26 -11.37
C ILE A 185 15.16 -11.68 -10.77
N ASN A 186 14.01 -12.34 -10.63
CA ASN A 186 13.89 -13.67 -10.05
C ASN A 186 12.63 -14.39 -10.55
N PRO A 187 12.66 -15.04 -11.72
CA PRO A 187 11.49 -15.70 -12.33
C PRO A 187 10.79 -16.74 -11.44
N GLY A 188 11.49 -17.30 -10.44
CA GLY A 188 10.94 -18.30 -9.49
C GLY A 188 10.52 -17.71 -8.15
N HIS A 189 10.24 -16.40 -8.07
CA HIS A 189 9.81 -15.77 -6.84
C HIS A 189 8.43 -16.26 -6.37
N ASP A 190 8.18 -16.20 -5.06
CA ASP A 190 6.90 -16.54 -4.44
C ASP A 190 6.00 -15.31 -4.17
N TRP A 191 6.36 -14.14 -4.71
CA TRP A 191 5.76 -12.87 -4.33
C TRP A 191 4.28 -12.76 -4.71
N ARG A 192 3.88 -13.33 -5.86
CA ARG A 192 2.48 -13.33 -6.32
C ARG A 192 1.62 -14.21 -5.44
N GLU A 193 2.08 -15.43 -5.14
CA GLU A 193 1.36 -16.36 -4.27
C GLU A 193 1.18 -15.75 -2.89
N ARG A 194 2.22 -15.10 -2.34
CA ARG A 194 2.14 -14.38 -1.06
C ARG A 194 1.17 -13.20 -1.11
N LEU A 195 1.08 -12.47 -2.22
CA LEU A 195 0.10 -11.40 -2.41
C LEU A 195 -1.32 -11.98 -2.42
N PHE A 196 -1.59 -13.00 -3.23
CA PHE A 196 -2.92 -13.60 -3.32
C PHE A 196 -3.35 -14.30 -2.03
N ALA A 197 -2.45 -15.03 -1.38
CA ALA A 197 -2.70 -15.62 -0.08
C ALA A 197 -3.04 -14.54 0.97
N LEU A 198 -2.41 -13.36 0.88
CA LEU A 198 -2.73 -12.25 1.77
C LEU A 198 -4.11 -11.64 1.48
N LEU A 199 -4.47 -11.46 0.20
CA LEU A 199 -5.78 -10.98 -0.21
C LEU A 199 -6.90 -11.93 0.23
N GLU A 200 -6.71 -13.23 0.03
CA GLU A 200 -7.66 -14.28 0.40
C GLU A 200 -7.81 -14.38 1.92
N ARG A 201 -6.70 -14.45 2.66
CA ARG A 201 -6.70 -14.55 4.12
C ARG A 201 -7.50 -13.44 4.80
N HIS A 202 -7.42 -12.23 4.28
CA HIS A 202 -8.07 -11.05 4.88
C HIS A 202 -9.42 -10.71 4.23
N GLN A 203 -9.85 -11.43 3.19
CA GLN A 203 -11.11 -11.25 2.48
C GLN A 203 -11.36 -9.79 2.06
N VAL A 204 -10.33 -9.12 1.55
CA VAL A 204 -10.38 -7.69 1.23
C VAL A 204 -11.03 -7.47 -0.13
N ASP A 205 -11.90 -6.45 -0.22
CA ASP A 205 -12.43 -6.01 -1.51
C ASP A 205 -11.32 -5.36 -2.36
N VAL A 206 -10.81 -6.13 -3.32
CA VAL A 206 -9.72 -5.75 -4.23
C VAL A 206 -10.08 -4.59 -5.15
N ARG A 207 -11.37 -4.31 -5.38
CA ARG A 207 -11.81 -3.15 -6.19
C ARG A 207 -11.42 -1.84 -5.53
N GLN A 208 -11.38 -1.79 -4.19
CA GLN A 208 -10.89 -0.63 -3.43
C GLN A 208 -9.39 -0.40 -3.62
N MET A 209 -8.67 -1.41 -4.09
CA MET A 209 -7.24 -1.35 -4.45
C MET A 209 -7.02 -1.06 -5.94
N GLY A 210 -8.11 -0.92 -6.72
CA GLY A 210 -8.10 -0.64 -8.15
C GLY A 210 -7.93 -1.87 -9.04
N PHE A 211 -8.20 -3.07 -8.52
CA PHE A 211 -8.17 -4.27 -9.35
C PHE A 211 -9.37 -4.26 -10.31
N PRO A 212 -9.17 -4.42 -11.62
CA PRO A 212 -10.24 -4.57 -12.60
C PRO A 212 -10.88 -5.96 -12.49
N GLU A 213 -12.12 -6.14 -12.92
CA GLU A 213 -12.85 -7.41 -12.74
C GLU A 213 -12.17 -8.61 -13.41
N ASP A 214 -11.46 -8.37 -14.51
CA ASP A 214 -10.74 -9.37 -15.29
C ASP A 214 -9.31 -9.64 -14.79
N TYR A 215 -8.93 -9.15 -13.61
CA TYR A 215 -7.52 -9.18 -13.19
C TYR A 215 -6.95 -10.61 -13.12
N THR A 216 -7.74 -11.61 -12.75
CA THR A 216 -7.32 -13.02 -12.67
C THR A 216 -7.02 -13.61 -14.05
N GLU A 217 -7.52 -12.99 -15.11
CA GLU A 217 -7.30 -13.44 -16.49
C GLU A 217 -6.05 -12.83 -17.13
N ARG A 218 -5.49 -11.78 -16.53
CA ARG A 218 -4.33 -11.08 -17.08
C ARG A 218 -3.06 -11.90 -16.88
N ALA A 219 -2.24 -11.94 -17.93
CA ALA A 219 -1.06 -12.82 -18.00
C ALA A 219 -0.10 -12.66 -16.80
N ILE A 220 0.09 -11.43 -16.29
CA ILE A 220 0.99 -11.17 -15.17
C ILE A 220 0.60 -11.89 -13.87
N TRP A 221 -0.66 -12.34 -13.75
CA TRP A 221 -1.21 -12.98 -12.55
C TRP A 221 -1.41 -14.50 -12.68
N ARG A 222 -1.13 -15.09 -13.86
CA ARG A 222 -1.35 -16.52 -14.15
C ARG A 222 -0.13 -17.42 -13.91
N SER A 223 0.99 -16.84 -13.48
CA SER A 223 2.30 -17.47 -13.36
C SER A 223 2.73 -17.64 -11.91
#